data_AF-D3E1U5-F1
#
_entry.id   AF-D3E1U5-F1
#
_cell.length_a   1.000
_cell.length_b   1.000
_cell.length_c   1.000
_cell.angle_alpha   90.00
_cell.angle_beta   90.00
_cell.angle_gamma   90.00
#
_symmetry.space_group_name_H-M   'P 1'
#
loop_
_entity.id
_entity.type
_entity.pdbx_description
1 polymer ?
#
loop_
_entity_poly.entity_id
_entity_poly.type
_entity_poly.pdbx_seq_one_letter_code
_entity_poly.pdbx_strand_id
1 'polypeptide(L)'
;MITVYVKRFDSEKDEEPHIEAYEIEESPGMKVLDALEEINRKYNADISFRSSCKAGQCGSCGVKINGNGALACKAQIKDNRLIEPLDFPVIKDLVVDRSSADEKVKQLQLSLNCDDETAHEKLNPKDIKDTKKVRSCIECYTCLSTCPVVKHFKEDFLGPYYLRYLSKFDFDPRDESDRLIEALDSGMYNCTSCGKCGSICPKSINSFGDAIEKLRAMAYARDLGPLDAHKMFRENVVASGRSVSKPEEPFIETIHKKWDEEGKYYTDDESNDENKNKEKVALFTGCMVDYRAQEVGYALIDVLKANNIEIDIPEGQVCCGSPLLRTGQVDAVQELVDKNKEVFKDYDKVITICAGCGATLKNDHPKYGSNLNVEDISEFLVDKLDTSKMKPLNTKVTWHDPCHLSRGQNIKDQPRDIIEMIPGVEFEELELPCQCCGAGGGIKSGRPDIALELAKDKAEMVRVTGADYVTTICPFCQINLQDGLNAIGLDNVKTLNLIQLLKMAYDE
;
A
#
# COMPACT_ATOMS: atom_id res chain seq x y z
N MET A 1 -22.48 15.57 20.68
CA MET A 1 -21.27 15.61 21.53
C MET A 1 -20.29 14.61 20.97
N ILE A 2 -19.02 14.94 20.95
CA ILE A 2 -17.93 14.04 20.57
C ILE A 2 -16.82 14.10 21.63
N THR A 3 -16.11 13.00 21.78
CA THR A 3 -14.93 12.87 22.63
C THR A 3 -13.67 12.98 21.77
N VAL A 4 -12.83 13.95 22.10
CA VAL A 4 -11.55 14.19 21.45
C VAL A 4 -10.43 13.93 22.45
N TYR A 5 -9.50 13.08 22.06
CA TYR A 5 -8.30 12.79 22.83
C TYR A 5 -7.15 13.62 22.28
N VAL A 6 -6.37 14.24 23.15
CA VAL A 6 -5.18 15.02 22.77
C VAL A 6 -3.99 14.49 23.54
N LYS A 7 -2.92 14.14 22.82
CA LYS A 7 -1.63 13.81 23.43
C LYS A 7 -0.97 15.11 23.91
N ARG A 8 -0.83 15.24 25.22
CA ARG A 8 -0.26 16.40 25.93
C ARG A 8 1.17 16.12 26.34
N PHE A 9 1.98 17.17 26.35
CA PHE A 9 3.36 17.15 26.84
C PHE A 9 3.92 18.56 26.87
N ASP A 10 4.59 18.97 27.93
CA ASP A 10 5.37 20.19 28.01
C ASP A 10 6.83 19.85 28.34
N SER A 11 7.73 20.04 27.37
CA SER A 11 9.15 19.66 27.51
C SER A 11 9.90 20.32 28.66
N GLU A 12 9.36 21.42 29.21
CA GLU A 12 9.94 22.12 30.37
C GLU A 12 9.39 21.62 31.71
N LYS A 13 8.29 20.85 31.72
CA LYS A 13 7.55 20.50 32.95
C LYS A 13 7.29 19.00 33.12
N ASP A 14 7.04 18.30 32.03
CA ASP A 14 6.58 16.91 32.05
C ASP A 14 7.75 15.96 31.81
N GLU A 15 7.77 14.84 32.54
CA GLU A 15 8.74 13.77 32.31
C GLU A 15 8.33 12.88 31.12
N GLU A 16 7.03 12.62 30.95
CA GLU A 16 6.47 11.73 29.93
C GLU A 16 5.16 12.30 29.37
N PRO A 17 4.83 12.02 28.10
CA PRO A 17 3.57 12.48 27.50
C PRO A 17 2.37 11.71 28.06
N HIS A 18 1.23 12.39 28.19
CA HIS A 18 -0.04 11.79 28.62
C HIS A 18 -1.17 12.09 27.64
N ILE A 19 -2.29 11.39 27.77
CA ILE A 19 -3.48 11.60 26.95
C ILE A 19 -4.58 12.20 27.81
N GLU A 20 -5.19 13.29 27.34
CA GLU A 20 -6.36 13.90 27.95
C GLU A 20 -7.57 13.77 27.02
N ALA A 21 -8.75 13.57 27.60
CA ALA A 21 -10.01 13.43 26.90
C ALA A 21 -10.91 14.66 27.13
N TYR A 22 -11.51 15.16 26.06
CA TYR A 22 -12.34 16.36 26.06
C TYR A 22 -13.65 16.13 25.34
N GLU A 23 -14.76 16.52 25.96
CA GLU A 23 -16.09 16.44 25.36
C GLU A 23 -16.50 17.78 24.76
N ILE A 24 -16.73 17.85 23.45
CA ILE A 24 -17.14 19.08 22.77
C ILE A 24 -18.42 18.87 21.95
N GLU A 25 -19.13 19.96 21.68
CA GLU A 25 -20.25 19.94 20.76
C GLU A 25 -19.72 19.90 19.31
N GLU A 26 -20.12 18.88 18.55
CA GLU A 26 -19.74 18.76 17.14
C GLU A 26 -20.62 19.68 16.29
N SER A 27 -20.01 20.43 15.39
CA SER A 27 -20.70 21.19 14.36
C SER A 27 -20.51 20.56 12.98
N PRO A 28 -21.48 20.70 12.04
CA PRO A 28 -21.36 20.13 10.71
C PRO A 28 -20.07 20.57 9.99
N GLY A 29 -19.20 19.60 9.69
CA GLY A 29 -17.94 19.83 8.98
C GLY A 29 -16.80 20.40 9.82
N MET A 30 -16.95 20.44 11.15
CA MET A 30 -15.95 20.91 12.11
C MET A 30 -14.57 20.30 11.82
N LYS A 31 -13.54 21.14 11.81
CA LYS A 31 -12.16 20.71 11.60
C LYS A 31 -11.49 20.38 12.92
N VAL A 32 -10.43 19.59 12.84
CA VAL A 32 -9.56 19.29 13.99
C VAL A 32 -9.01 20.59 14.60
N LEU A 33 -8.68 21.58 13.78
CA LEU A 33 -8.27 22.89 14.26
C LEU A 33 -9.37 23.59 15.07
N ASP A 34 -10.62 23.57 14.59
CA ASP A 34 -11.75 24.18 15.29
C ASP A 34 -12.01 23.46 16.62
N ALA A 35 -11.86 22.12 16.65
CA ALA A 35 -11.98 21.33 17.87
C ALA A 35 -10.93 21.72 18.91
N LEU A 36 -9.66 21.91 18.52
CA LEU A 36 -8.60 22.34 19.43
C LEU A 36 -8.86 23.75 19.98
N GLU A 37 -9.33 24.68 19.12
CA GLU A 37 -9.72 26.04 19.54
C GLU A 37 -10.90 26.00 20.53
N GLU A 38 -11.90 25.16 20.28
CA GLU A 38 -13.06 24.98 21.16
C GLU A 38 -12.68 24.35 22.50
N ILE A 39 -11.80 23.34 22.51
CA ILE A 39 -11.31 22.73 23.75
C ILE A 39 -10.59 23.77 24.60
N ASN A 40 -9.69 24.56 24.00
CA ASN A 40 -9.02 25.64 24.71
C ASN A 40 -10.00 26.67 25.27
N ARG A 41 -11.02 27.05 24.49
CA ARG A 41 -12.04 28.02 24.92
C ARG A 41 -12.92 27.49 26.06
N LYS A 42 -13.39 26.24 25.95
CA LYS A 42 -14.34 25.63 26.89
C LYS A 42 -13.67 25.21 28.20
N TYR A 43 -12.46 24.65 28.12
CA TYR A 43 -11.78 24.02 29.25
C TYR A 43 -10.60 24.84 29.79
N ASN A 44 -10.20 25.92 29.12
CA ASN A 44 -8.95 26.63 29.42
C ASN A 44 -7.74 25.67 29.44
N ALA A 45 -7.72 24.71 28.50
CA ALA A 45 -6.77 23.59 28.47
C ALA A 45 -5.33 23.97 28.11
N ASP A 46 -5.13 25.18 27.56
CA ASP A 46 -3.83 25.71 27.11
C ASP A 46 -3.06 24.77 26.16
N ILE A 47 -3.79 24.08 25.28
CA ILE A 47 -3.23 23.18 24.27
C ILE A 47 -2.48 24.02 23.24
N SER A 48 -1.21 23.72 23.06
CA SER A 48 -0.36 24.40 22.08
C SER A 48 -0.37 23.70 20.73
N PHE A 49 -0.68 24.46 19.67
CA PHE A 49 -0.64 23.98 18.29
C PHE A 49 -0.27 25.11 17.33
N ARG A 50 0.32 24.76 16.17
CA ARG A 50 0.65 25.74 15.13
C ARG A 50 -0.53 25.96 14.18
N SER A 51 -0.85 27.21 13.88
CA SER A 51 -1.82 27.59 12.85
C SER A 51 -1.40 28.90 12.19
N SER A 52 -1.67 29.06 10.90
CA SER A 52 -1.32 30.27 10.14
C SER A 52 -2.39 30.57 9.09
N CYS A 53 -2.32 29.97 7.90
CA CYS A 53 -3.24 30.34 6.81
C CYS A 53 -4.68 29.83 6.94
N LYS A 54 -4.94 28.82 7.80
CA LYS A 54 -6.20 28.06 7.93
C LYS A 54 -6.84 27.52 6.63
N ALA A 55 -6.13 27.55 5.50
CA ALA A 55 -6.65 27.22 4.16
C ALA A 55 -5.95 26.02 3.50
N GLY A 56 -5.16 25.24 4.25
CA GLY A 56 -4.41 24.10 3.71
C GLY A 56 -3.29 24.49 2.72
N GLN A 57 -2.72 25.69 2.87
CA GLN A 57 -1.68 26.23 1.99
C GLN A 57 -0.29 26.27 2.63
N CYS A 58 -0.18 26.67 3.90
CA CYS A 58 1.13 26.87 4.55
C CYS A 58 1.74 25.61 5.19
N GLY A 59 0.98 24.51 5.33
CA GLY A 59 1.45 23.28 5.99
C GLY A 59 1.69 23.36 7.51
N SER A 60 1.60 24.55 8.12
CA SER A 60 1.95 24.81 9.53
C SER A 60 1.24 23.90 10.54
N CYS A 61 -0.06 23.69 10.38
CA CYS A 61 -0.92 22.89 11.27
C CYS A 61 -0.87 21.37 11.00
N GLY A 62 0.27 20.84 10.54
CA GLY A 62 0.47 19.40 10.40
C GLY A 62 0.48 18.72 11.76
N VAL A 63 -0.31 17.65 11.90
CA VAL A 63 -0.48 16.81 13.11
C VAL A 63 -0.70 15.36 12.70
N LYS A 64 -0.79 14.42 13.64
CA LYS A 64 -1.35 13.08 13.41
C LYS A 64 -2.73 12.94 14.03
N ILE A 65 -3.56 12.11 13.41
CA ILE A 65 -4.89 11.72 13.89
C ILE A 65 -4.95 10.20 13.86
N ASN A 66 -5.06 9.55 15.02
CA ASN A 66 -4.96 8.09 15.18
C ASN A 66 -3.73 7.55 14.42
N GLY A 67 -2.54 8.08 14.69
CA GLY A 67 -1.29 7.72 14.03
C GLY A 67 -1.11 8.20 12.58
N ASN A 68 -2.11 8.84 11.97
CA ASN A 68 -2.07 9.25 10.55
C ASN A 68 -1.85 10.74 10.38
N GLY A 69 -0.82 11.13 9.63
CA GLY A 69 -0.55 12.53 9.32
C GLY A 69 -1.71 13.23 8.59
N ALA A 70 -2.04 14.43 9.02
CA ALA A 70 -3.10 15.26 8.46
C ALA A 70 -2.81 16.75 8.66
N LEU A 71 -3.56 17.62 7.98
CA LEU A 71 -3.62 19.04 8.32
C LEU A 71 -4.82 19.29 9.21
N ALA A 72 -4.61 19.83 10.42
CA ALA A 72 -5.68 20.11 11.36
C ALA A 72 -6.78 21.01 10.77
N CYS A 73 -6.42 21.98 9.91
CA CYS A 73 -7.39 22.86 9.23
C CYS A 73 -8.18 22.21 8.08
N LYS A 74 -7.79 21.01 7.60
CA LYS A 74 -8.51 20.32 6.51
C LYS A 74 -9.28 19.11 7.00
N ALA A 75 -8.67 18.33 7.91
CA ALA A 75 -9.25 17.11 8.45
C ALA A 75 -10.51 17.44 9.26
N GLN A 76 -11.60 16.74 8.97
CA GLN A 76 -12.79 16.80 9.82
C GLN A 76 -12.53 16.01 11.09
N ILE A 77 -12.93 16.58 12.23
CA ILE A 77 -12.94 15.85 13.50
C ILE A 77 -14.15 14.90 13.49
N LYS A 78 -14.02 13.78 14.19
CA LYS A 78 -15.09 12.81 14.45
C LYS A 78 -14.96 12.36 15.91
N ASP A 79 -15.96 11.66 16.41
CA ASP A 79 -15.90 11.04 17.72
C ASP A 79 -14.72 10.07 17.87
N ASN A 80 -14.21 9.96 19.10
CA ASN A 80 -13.11 9.09 19.51
C ASN A 80 -11.83 9.22 18.66
N ARG A 81 -11.39 10.47 18.45
CA ARG A 81 -10.16 10.76 17.71
C ARG A 81 -9.04 11.19 18.65
N LEU A 82 -7.88 10.55 18.50
CA LEU A 82 -6.63 10.93 19.14
C LEU A 82 -5.83 11.86 18.22
N ILE A 83 -5.56 13.07 18.70
CA ILE A 83 -4.72 14.06 18.04
C ILE A 83 -3.34 14.00 18.68
N GLU A 84 -2.31 13.85 17.85
CA GLU A 84 -0.91 13.71 18.29
C GLU A 84 0.00 14.68 17.54
N PRO A 85 1.15 15.06 18.14
CA PRO A 85 2.20 15.78 17.42
C PRO A 85 2.74 14.96 16.24
N LEU A 86 3.41 15.63 15.32
CA LEU A 86 4.24 14.96 14.31
C LEU A 86 5.45 14.27 14.98
N ASP A 87 6.02 13.25 14.34
CA ASP A 87 7.16 12.48 14.87
C ASP A 87 8.47 13.27 14.79
N PHE A 88 8.58 14.26 15.66
CA PHE A 88 9.69 15.17 15.89
C PHE A 88 9.78 15.43 17.40
N PRO A 89 10.90 15.97 17.92
CA PRO A 89 10.96 16.41 19.31
C PRO A 89 9.82 17.38 19.63
N VAL A 90 9.01 17.04 20.64
CA VAL A 90 7.85 17.84 21.05
C VAL A 90 8.32 18.98 21.94
N ILE A 91 7.95 20.21 21.60
CA ILE A 91 8.22 21.40 22.43
C ILE A 91 7.10 21.54 23.47
N LYS A 92 5.85 21.61 22.98
CA LYS A 92 4.64 21.62 23.81
C LYS A 92 3.45 21.12 22.99
N ASP A 93 2.77 20.10 23.50
CA ASP A 93 1.58 19.45 22.95
C ASP A 93 1.75 19.05 21.48
N LEU A 94 1.15 19.82 20.56
CA LEU A 94 1.17 19.55 19.11
C LEU A 94 2.23 20.39 18.38
N VAL A 95 3.00 21.21 19.11
CA VAL A 95 4.12 21.98 18.59
C VAL A 95 5.41 21.18 18.71
N VAL A 96 6.08 20.99 17.57
CA VAL A 96 7.32 20.23 17.48
C VAL A 96 8.48 21.09 16.97
N ASP A 97 9.70 20.68 17.31
CA ASP A 97 10.93 21.22 16.75
C ASP A 97 11.23 20.57 15.39
N ARG A 98 11.37 21.41 14.36
CA ARG A 98 11.63 20.98 12.97
C ARG A 98 13.05 21.31 12.52
N SER A 99 13.89 21.84 13.40
CA SER A 99 15.23 22.35 13.06
C SER A 99 16.12 21.29 12.43
N SER A 100 15.99 20.03 12.87
CA SER A 100 16.71 18.89 12.28
C SER A 100 16.38 18.67 10.81
N ALA A 101 15.14 18.95 10.39
CA ALA A 101 14.76 18.86 8.99
C ALA A 101 15.37 19.99 8.16
N ASP A 102 15.39 21.21 8.70
CA ASP A 102 15.98 22.37 8.04
C ASP A 102 17.50 22.21 7.89
N GLU A 103 18.17 21.67 8.90
CA GLU A 103 19.59 21.30 8.84
C GLU A 103 19.85 20.26 7.76
N LYS A 104 19.01 19.22 7.67
CA LYS A 104 19.16 18.20 6.63
C LYS A 104 18.94 18.76 5.22
N VAL A 105 17.99 19.67 5.05
CA VAL A 105 17.76 20.40 3.77
C VAL A 105 19.01 21.19 3.36
N LYS A 106 19.68 21.84 4.32
CA LYS A 106 20.94 22.56 4.08
C LYS A 106 22.10 21.62 3.73
N GLN A 107 22.24 20.52 4.47
CA GLN A 107 23.29 19.50 4.23
C GLN A 107 23.20 18.89 2.83
N LEU A 108 21.98 18.62 2.36
CA LEU A 108 21.72 18.09 1.02
C LEU A 108 21.72 19.17 -0.07
N GLN A 109 22.00 20.43 0.26
CA GLN A 109 22.02 21.56 -0.70
C GLN A 109 20.78 21.57 -1.60
N LEU A 110 19.59 21.45 -1.00
CA LEU A 110 18.31 21.33 -1.71
C LEU A 110 17.81 22.69 -2.24
N SER A 111 18.65 23.32 -3.04
CA SER A 111 18.42 24.50 -3.87
C SER A 111 18.77 24.16 -5.32
N LEU A 112 18.25 24.92 -6.29
CA LEU A 112 18.65 24.77 -7.69
C LEU A 112 20.14 25.08 -7.80
N ASN A 113 20.94 24.13 -8.30
CA ASN A 113 22.36 24.34 -8.54
C ASN A 113 22.60 24.59 -10.04
N CYS A 114 22.80 25.84 -10.41
CA CYS A 114 23.10 26.27 -11.78
C CYS A 114 23.72 27.66 -11.75
N ASP A 115 24.30 28.10 -12.87
CA ASP A 115 24.68 29.51 -13.04
C ASP A 115 23.46 30.44 -13.17
N ASP A 116 23.70 31.74 -13.01
CA ASP A 116 22.65 32.78 -13.05
C ASP A 116 21.95 32.85 -14.41
N GLU A 117 22.65 32.61 -15.52
CA GLU A 117 22.06 32.66 -16.85
C GLU A 117 21.05 31.52 -17.04
N THR A 118 21.46 30.30 -16.69
CA THR A 118 20.68 29.07 -16.73
C THR A 118 19.46 29.16 -15.80
N ALA A 119 19.61 29.77 -14.62
CA ALA A 119 18.51 29.96 -13.67
C ALA A 119 17.32 30.73 -14.28
N HIS A 120 17.60 31.64 -15.22
CA HIS A 120 16.61 32.50 -15.89
C HIS A 120 16.10 31.94 -17.22
N GLU A 121 16.56 30.77 -17.65
CA GLU A 121 16.06 30.13 -18.87
C GLU A 121 14.58 29.77 -18.79
N LYS A 122 13.89 29.93 -19.92
CA LYS A 122 12.48 29.56 -20.05
C LYS A 122 12.36 28.06 -20.22
N LEU A 123 11.76 27.40 -19.23
CA LEU A 123 11.43 25.99 -19.30
C LEU A 123 10.21 25.73 -20.19
N ASN A 124 10.26 24.70 -21.03
CA ASN A 124 9.07 24.28 -21.77
C ASN A 124 8.17 23.40 -20.90
N PRO A 125 6.85 23.36 -21.17
CA PRO A 125 5.91 22.50 -20.45
C PRO A 125 6.30 21.02 -20.42
N LYS A 126 6.95 20.52 -21.48
CA LYS A 126 7.45 19.14 -21.56
C LYS A 126 8.56 18.88 -20.53
N ASP A 127 9.44 19.85 -20.31
CA ASP A 127 10.63 19.72 -19.46
C ASP A 127 10.26 19.77 -17.97
N ILE A 128 9.09 20.34 -17.64
CA ILE A 128 8.60 20.42 -16.26
C ILE A 128 7.51 19.40 -15.92
N LYS A 129 7.17 18.50 -16.85
CA LYS A 129 6.05 17.56 -16.67
C LYS A 129 6.19 16.75 -15.39
N ASP A 130 7.40 16.23 -15.14
CA ASP A 130 7.68 15.36 -13.99
C ASP A 130 7.96 16.16 -12.70
N THR A 131 8.48 17.38 -12.80
CA THR A 131 8.79 18.21 -11.62
C THR A 131 7.59 19.03 -11.11
N LYS A 132 6.63 19.40 -11.98
CA LYS A 132 5.55 20.34 -11.64
C LYS A 132 4.72 19.90 -10.44
N LYS A 133 4.33 18.61 -10.37
CA LYS A 133 3.52 18.10 -9.27
C LYS A 133 4.32 17.97 -7.97
N VAL A 134 5.53 17.42 -8.04
CA VAL A 134 6.40 17.22 -6.87
C VAL A 134 6.84 18.55 -6.22
N ARG A 135 6.91 19.64 -6.99
CA ARG A 135 7.15 21.01 -6.49
C ARG A 135 6.01 21.61 -5.67
N SER A 136 4.80 21.09 -5.76
CA SER A 136 3.63 21.66 -5.06
C SER A 136 3.60 21.40 -3.55
N CYS A 137 4.64 20.80 -2.99
CA CYS A 137 4.72 20.50 -1.57
C CYS A 137 4.71 21.78 -0.73
N ILE A 138 4.05 21.69 0.42
CA ILE A 138 3.88 22.78 1.39
C ILE A 138 4.56 22.49 2.72
N GLU A 139 5.48 21.52 2.74
CA GLU A 139 6.36 21.24 3.88
C GLU A 139 5.59 21.06 5.20
N CYS A 140 4.49 20.29 5.11
CA CYS A 140 3.69 19.94 6.29
C CYS A 140 4.23 18.73 7.07
N TYR A 141 5.29 18.08 6.55
CA TYR A 141 6.01 16.93 7.12
C TYR A 141 5.18 15.68 7.47
N THR A 142 3.88 15.66 7.22
CA THR A 142 2.99 14.50 7.49
C THR A 142 3.49 13.20 6.83
N CYS A 143 4.10 13.29 5.65
CA CYS A 143 4.63 12.11 4.96
C CYS A 143 5.87 11.51 5.64
N LEU A 144 6.65 12.33 6.35
CA LEU A 144 7.82 11.88 7.10
C LEU A 144 7.35 11.17 8.38
N SER A 145 6.46 11.82 9.13
CA SER A 145 5.91 11.32 10.41
C SER A 145 4.87 10.21 10.30
N THR A 146 4.62 9.67 9.11
CA THR A 146 3.70 8.54 8.92
C THR A 146 4.33 7.44 8.10
N CYS A 147 5.60 7.62 7.68
CA CYS A 147 6.30 6.58 6.96
C CYS A 147 6.75 5.48 7.93
N PRO A 148 6.28 4.23 7.77
CA PRO A 148 6.63 3.15 8.70
C PRO A 148 8.11 2.78 8.64
N VAL A 149 8.80 3.03 7.51
CA VAL A 149 10.24 2.79 7.39
C VAL A 149 11.03 3.84 8.17
N VAL A 150 10.69 5.13 8.02
CA VAL A 150 11.39 6.23 8.72
C VAL A 150 11.28 6.09 10.24
N LYS A 151 10.14 5.57 10.75
CA LYS A 151 9.94 5.30 12.19
C LYS A 151 11.08 4.49 12.80
N HIS A 152 11.60 3.50 12.07
CA HIS A 152 12.62 2.55 12.57
C HIS A 152 14.00 2.75 11.96
N PHE A 153 14.08 3.24 10.72
CA PHE A 153 15.29 3.30 9.91
C PHE A 153 15.61 4.73 9.44
N LYS A 154 15.42 5.72 10.31
CA LYS A 154 15.64 7.16 9.98
C LYS A 154 17.05 7.48 9.48
N GLU A 155 18.06 6.72 9.92
CA GLU A 155 19.46 6.92 9.52
C GLU A 155 19.75 6.30 8.14
N ASP A 156 19.14 5.16 7.84
CA ASP A 156 19.32 4.46 6.55
C ASP A 156 18.39 4.98 5.46
N PHE A 157 17.27 5.60 5.81
CA PHE A 157 16.25 6.05 4.88
C PHE A 157 15.71 7.41 5.27
N LEU A 158 16.08 8.44 4.50
CA LEU A 158 15.65 9.81 4.78
C LEU A 158 14.13 9.99 4.65
N GLY A 159 13.48 9.20 3.81
CA GLY A 159 12.02 9.20 3.70
C GLY A 159 11.46 9.97 2.52
N PRO A 160 10.13 9.91 2.36
CA PRO A 160 9.43 10.43 1.18
C PRO A 160 9.50 11.95 1.04
N TYR A 161 9.74 12.69 2.14
CA TYR A 161 9.88 14.13 2.09
C TYR A 161 11.13 14.54 1.29
N TYR A 162 12.30 14.02 1.67
CA TYR A 162 13.59 14.40 1.08
C TYR A 162 13.77 13.81 -0.32
N LEU A 163 13.42 12.55 -0.54
CA LEU A 163 13.55 11.94 -1.88
C LEU A 163 12.68 12.64 -2.93
N ARG A 164 11.47 13.08 -2.55
CA ARG A 164 10.66 13.94 -3.42
C ARG A 164 11.29 15.32 -3.60
N TYR A 165 11.97 15.86 -2.60
CA TYR A 165 12.68 17.14 -2.73
C TYR A 165 13.85 17.01 -3.72
N LEU A 166 14.70 16.00 -3.57
CA LEU A 166 15.78 15.66 -4.50
C LEU A 166 15.25 15.49 -5.94
N SER A 167 14.19 14.69 -6.11
CA SER A 167 13.58 14.45 -7.43
C SER A 167 13.13 15.73 -8.13
N LYS A 168 12.71 16.76 -7.37
CA LYS A 168 12.22 18.00 -7.96
C LYS A 168 13.33 18.80 -8.65
N PHE A 169 14.57 18.61 -8.22
CA PHE A 169 15.76 19.20 -8.83
C PHE A 169 16.36 18.28 -9.87
N ASP A 170 16.43 16.97 -9.60
CA ASP A 170 16.86 15.97 -10.57
C ASP A 170 16.07 16.05 -11.89
N PHE A 171 14.77 16.33 -11.80
CA PHE A 171 13.90 16.50 -12.96
C PHE A 171 13.88 17.92 -13.54
N ASP A 172 14.65 18.87 -12.98
CA ASP A 172 14.81 20.20 -13.58
C ASP A 172 16.03 20.18 -14.50
N PRO A 173 15.88 20.43 -15.81
CA PRO A 173 17.00 20.37 -16.75
C PRO A 173 18.08 21.44 -16.47
N ARG A 174 17.80 22.40 -15.58
CA ARG A 174 18.74 23.43 -15.18
C ARG A 174 19.65 22.99 -14.03
N ASP A 175 19.27 21.99 -13.24
CA ASP A 175 20.10 21.57 -12.11
C ASP A 175 21.30 20.76 -12.61
N GLU A 176 22.51 21.19 -12.23
CA GLU A 176 23.76 20.59 -12.65
C GLU A 176 24.28 19.52 -11.67
N SER A 177 23.66 19.41 -10.49
CA SER A 177 24.06 18.41 -9.49
C SER A 177 23.53 17.02 -9.84
N ASP A 178 24.30 15.99 -9.46
CA ASP A 178 23.85 14.60 -9.59
C ASP A 178 22.95 14.19 -8.42
N ARG A 179 21.72 14.72 -8.42
CA ARG A 179 20.71 14.48 -7.37
C ARG A 179 20.31 13.01 -7.24
N LEU A 180 20.51 12.22 -8.30
CA LEU A 180 20.28 10.79 -8.27
C LEU A 180 21.26 10.06 -7.34
N ILE A 181 22.54 10.46 -7.32
CA ILE A 181 23.53 9.90 -6.39
C ILE A 181 23.16 10.26 -4.94
N GLU A 182 22.80 11.51 -4.69
CA GLU A 182 22.31 11.95 -3.37
C GLU A 182 21.07 11.14 -2.93
N ALA A 183 20.17 10.81 -3.87
CA ALA A 183 19.00 9.98 -3.59
C ALA A 183 19.37 8.53 -3.27
N LEU A 184 20.35 7.94 -3.97
CA LEU A 184 20.89 6.61 -3.69
C LEU A 184 21.48 6.55 -2.27
N ASP A 185 22.35 7.50 -1.94
CA ASP A 185 22.98 7.63 -0.61
C ASP A 185 21.96 7.91 0.50
N SER A 186 20.81 8.49 0.15
CA SER A 186 19.68 8.73 1.05
C SER A 186 18.80 7.49 1.29
N GLY A 187 19.22 6.31 0.79
CA GLY A 187 18.51 5.05 0.98
C GLY A 187 17.29 4.87 0.08
N MET A 188 17.30 5.39 -1.15
CA MET A 188 16.16 5.31 -2.09
C MET A 188 15.53 3.91 -2.19
N TYR A 189 16.33 2.84 -2.16
CA TYR A 189 15.85 1.46 -2.24
C TYR A 189 15.24 0.90 -0.93
N ASN A 190 15.21 1.68 0.15
CA ASN A 190 14.55 1.33 1.42
C ASN A 190 13.06 1.71 1.44
N CYS A 191 12.58 2.43 0.41
CA CYS A 191 11.15 2.72 0.27
C CYS A 191 10.34 1.48 -0.15
N THR A 192 9.34 1.10 0.65
CA THR A 192 8.43 -0.03 0.38
C THR A 192 7.44 0.21 -0.76
N SER A 193 7.39 1.43 -1.30
CA SER A 193 6.42 1.85 -2.33
C SER A 193 4.95 1.66 -1.90
N CYS A 194 4.67 1.67 -0.59
CA CYS A 194 3.35 1.37 -0.04
C CYS A 194 2.31 2.50 -0.17
N GLY A 195 2.69 3.64 -0.76
CA GLY A 195 1.79 4.76 -1.02
C GLY A 195 1.28 5.53 0.19
N LYS A 196 1.74 5.24 1.41
CA LYS A 196 1.27 5.94 2.63
C LYS A 196 1.43 7.45 2.49
N CYS A 197 2.60 7.91 2.07
CA CYS A 197 2.92 9.31 1.83
C CYS A 197 1.98 10.00 0.84
N GLY A 198 1.55 9.30 -0.21
CA GLY A 198 0.60 9.82 -1.20
C GLY A 198 -0.80 9.97 -0.61
N SER A 199 -1.26 8.94 0.12
CA SER A 199 -2.62 8.92 0.69
C SER A 199 -2.89 10.02 1.72
N ILE A 200 -1.85 10.49 2.43
CA ILE A 200 -1.99 11.55 3.44
C ILE A 200 -1.64 12.94 2.90
N CYS A 201 -1.15 13.05 1.66
CA CYS A 201 -0.60 14.29 1.16
C CYS A 201 -1.74 15.30 0.89
N PRO A 202 -1.77 16.46 1.55
CA PRO A 202 -2.84 17.45 1.36
C PRO A 202 -2.84 18.10 -0.03
N LYS A 203 -1.75 17.90 -0.80
CA LYS A 203 -1.54 18.35 -2.17
C LYS A 203 -1.61 17.21 -3.19
N SER A 204 -1.93 16.00 -2.75
CA SER A 204 -2.03 14.80 -3.61
C SER A 204 -0.75 14.55 -4.41
N ILE A 205 0.41 14.72 -3.78
CA ILE A 205 1.71 14.41 -4.39
C ILE A 205 1.96 12.91 -4.22
N ASN A 206 2.18 12.21 -5.32
CA ASN A 206 2.54 10.81 -5.30
C ASN A 206 4.07 10.65 -5.12
N SER A 207 4.59 10.87 -3.91
CA SER A 207 6.05 10.85 -3.69
C SER A 207 6.72 9.51 -3.98
N PHE A 208 5.99 8.38 -3.92
CA PHE A 208 6.61 7.10 -4.26
C PHE A 208 6.65 6.91 -5.78
N GLY A 209 5.53 7.07 -6.49
CA GLY A 209 5.48 6.83 -7.94
C GLY A 209 6.04 7.96 -8.80
N ASP A 210 5.71 9.21 -8.48
CA ASP A 210 6.12 10.37 -9.29
C ASP A 210 7.54 10.88 -8.97
N ALA A 211 8.17 10.35 -7.91
CA ALA A 211 9.53 10.72 -7.51
C ALA A 211 10.42 9.49 -7.32
N ILE A 212 10.20 8.69 -6.27
CA ILE A 212 11.12 7.60 -5.90
C ILE A 212 11.24 6.53 -7.00
N GLU A 213 10.14 6.04 -7.57
CA GLU A 213 10.17 5.02 -8.62
C GLU A 213 10.75 5.54 -9.93
N LYS A 214 10.54 6.83 -10.25
CA LYS A 214 11.21 7.47 -11.40
C LYS A 214 12.72 7.56 -11.20
N LEU A 215 13.16 8.00 -10.02
CA LEU A 215 14.58 7.99 -9.67
C LEU A 215 15.18 6.57 -9.76
N ARG A 216 14.44 5.53 -9.31
CA ARG A 216 14.89 4.14 -9.49
C ARG A 216 15.03 3.75 -10.96
N ALA A 217 14.08 4.16 -11.80
CA ALA A 217 14.16 3.90 -13.25
C ALA A 217 15.37 4.61 -13.90
N MET A 218 15.68 5.84 -13.46
CA MET A 218 16.86 6.56 -13.90
C MET A 218 18.16 5.90 -13.41
N ALA A 219 18.19 5.42 -12.16
CA ALA A 219 19.32 4.66 -11.63
C ALA A 219 19.57 3.38 -12.41
N TYR A 220 18.50 2.66 -12.76
CA TYR A 220 18.60 1.47 -13.63
C TYR A 220 19.16 1.84 -15.01
N ALA A 221 18.64 2.88 -15.65
CA ALA A 221 19.11 3.32 -16.98
C ALA A 221 20.57 3.81 -17.00
N ARG A 222 21.13 4.17 -15.84
CA ARG A 222 22.52 4.61 -15.65
C ARG A 222 23.43 3.52 -15.06
N ASP A 223 22.95 2.28 -14.95
CA ASP A 223 23.66 1.16 -14.30
C ASP A 223 24.08 1.42 -12.85
N LEU A 224 23.38 2.32 -12.14
CA LEU A 224 23.60 2.66 -10.73
C LEU A 224 22.71 1.86 -9.76
N GLY A 225 21.80 1.05 -10.29
CA GLY A 225 20.91 0.18 -9.53
C GLY A 225 20.19 -0.82 -10.45
N PRO A 226 19.22 -1.60 -9.94
CA PRO A 226 18.80 -1.66 -8.54
C PRO A 226 19.79 -2.42 -7.65
N LEU A 227 19.41 -2.67 -6.39
CA LEU A 227 20.15 -3.58 -5.51
C LEU A 227 20.35 -4.94 -6.20
N ASP A 228 21.45 -5.64 -5.91
CA ASP A 228 21.75 -6.92 -6.54
C ASP A 228 20.62 -7.95 -6.36
N ALA A 229 19.99 -7.97 -5.18
CA ALA A 229 18.85 -8.83 -4.89
C ALA A 229 17.58 -8.49 -5.68
N HIS A 230 17.51 -7.34 -6.37
CA HIS A 230 16.38 -6.96 -7.22
C HIS A 230 16.59 -7.34 -8.69
N LYS A 231 17.85 -7.56 -9.12
CA LYS A 231 18.20 -7.95 -10.49
C LYS A 231 17.53 -9.27 -10.89
N MET A 232 17.41 -10.20 -9.93
CA MET A 232 16.74 -11.49 -10.11
C MET A 232 15.28 -11.36 -10.58
N PHE A 233 14.58 -10.26 -10.28
CA PHE A 233 13.20 -10.08 -10.74
C PHE A 233 13.15 -10.00 -12.26
N ARG A 234 14.06 -9.23 -12.88
CA ARG A 234 14.14 -9.10 -14.33
C ARG A 234 14.65 -10.39 -14.96
N GLU A 235 15.68 -11.00 -14.38
CA GLU A 235 16.23 -12.27 -14.85
C GLU A 235 15.17 -13.38 -14.91
N ASN A 236 14.40 -13.56 -13.82
CA ASN A 236 13.30 -14.54 -13.80
C ASN A 236 12.21 -14.20 -14.81
N VAL A 237 11.86 -12.92 -14.97
CA VAL A 237 10.82 -12.47 -15.90
C VAL A 237 11.23 -12.78 -17.34
N VAL A 238 12.47 -12.46 -17.72
CA VAL A 238 12.98 -12.73 -19.06
C VAL A 238 13.08 -14.24 -19.30
N ALA A 239 13.51 -15.02 -18.31
CA ALA A 239 13.69 -16.46 -18.45
C ALA A 239 12.37 -17.26 -18.48
N SER A 240 11.37 -16.85 -17.70
CA SER A 240 10.18 -17.68 -17.42
C SER A 240 8.83 -16.96 -17.58
N GLY A 241 8.85 -15.66 -17.85
CA GLY A 241 7.64 -14.83 -17.79
C GLY A 241 7.14 -14.53 -16.37
N ARG A 242 7.78 -15.02 -15.30
CA ARG A 242 7.39 -14.77 -13.90
C ARG A 242 8.50 -14.08 -13.12
N SER A 243 8.15 -13.34 -12.06
CA SER A 243 9.12 -12.64 -11.21
C SER A 243 9.72 -13.49 -10.09
N VAL A 244 9.39 -14.77 -10.04
CA VAL A 244 9.87 -15.74 -9.06
C VAL A 244 10.31 -17.00 -9.79
N SER A 245 11.18 -17.79 -9.16
CA SER A 245 11.72 -19.03 -9.72
C SER A 245 10.62 -20.03 -10.09
N LYS A 246 10.76 -20.69 -11.24
CA LYS A 246 9.82 -21.71 -11.74
C LYS A 246 9.88 -22.98 -10.87
N PRO A 247 8.75 -23.48 -10.33
CA PRO A 247 8.69 -24.77 -9.65
C PRO A 247 8.62 -25.91 -10.66
N GLU A 248 8.71 -27.16 -10.18
CA GLU A 248 8.53 -28.35 -11.02
C GLU A 248 7.13 -28.38 -11.65
N GLU A 249 6.10 -28.08 -10.86
CA GLU A 249 4.70 -28.09 -11.29
C GLU A 249 4.03 -26.73 -11.07
N PRO A 250 3.96 -25.85 -12.08
CA PRO A 250 3.19 -24.61 -12.01
C PRO A 250 1.68 -24.85 -11.86
N PHE A 251 0.98 -23.97 -11.14
CA PHE A 251 -0.46 -24.12 -10.89
C PHE A 251 -1.28 -24.10 -12.18
N ILE A 252 -0.99 -23.20 -13.12
CA ILE A 252 -1.72 -23.15 -14.41
C ILE A 252 -1.57 -24.50 -15.13
N GLU A 253 -0.33 -24.98 -15.30
CA GLU A 253 -0.06 -26.25 -15.99
C GLU A 253 -0.76 -27.43 -15.31
N THR A 254 -0.75 -27.48 -13.96
CA THR A 254 -1.40 -28.56 -13.19
C THR A 254 -2.91 -28.51 -13.30
N ILE A 255 -3.53 -27.33 -13.29
CA ILE A 255 -4.99 -27.20 -13.40
C ILE A 255 -5.49 -27.56 -14.80
N HIS A 256 -4.80 -27.15 -15.86
CA HIS A 256 -5.17 -27.53 -17.22
C HIS A 256 -5.08 -29.04 -17.43
N LYS A 257 -4.02 -29.70 -16.94
CA LYS A 257 -3.92 -31.18 -16.97
C LYS A 257 -5.12 -31.83 -16.28
N LYS A 258 -5.52 -31.35 -15.09
CA LYS A 258 -6.70 -31.86 -14.40
C LYS A 258 -7.99 -31.62 -15.17
N TRP A 259 -8.13 -30.45 -15.81
CA TRP A 259 -9.30 -30.16 -16.63
C TRP A 259 -9.37 -31.00 -17.90
N ASP A 260 -8.24 -31.35 -18.51
CA ASP A 260 -8.19 -32.26 -19.65
C ASP A 260 -8.55 -33.71 -19.25
N GLU A 261 -8.15 -34.13 -18.04
CA GLU A 261 -8.38 -35.50 -17.54
C GLU A 261 -9.78 -35.71 -16.94
N GLU A 262 -10.25 -34.76 -16.12
CA GLU A 262 -11.47 -34.87 -15.31
C GLU A 262 -12.62 -34.01 -15.84
N GLY A 263 -12.35 -33.15 -16.83
CA GLY A 263 -13.23 -32.06 -17.23
C GLY A 263 -13.04 -30.82 -16.35
N LYS A 264 -13.34 -29.64 -16.89
CA LYS A 264 -13.46 -28.42 -16.08
C LYS A 264 -14.64 -28.61 -15.12
N TYR A 265 -14.48 -28.16 -13.87
CA TYR A 265 -15.53 -28.30 -12.87
C TYR A 265 -16.76 -27.47 -13.28
N TYR A 266 -17.90 -28.14 -13.27
CA TYR A 266 -19.11 -27.87 -14.08
C TYR A 266 -18.96 -28.27 -15.54
N THR A 267 -19.47 -29.47 -15.83
CA THR A 267 -20.08 -29.81 -17.11
C THR A 267 -21.56 -30.08 -16.84
N ASP A 268 -22.40 -29.55 -17.71
CA ASP A 268 -23.82 -29.86 -17.88
C ASP A 268 -24.79 -29.34 -16.80
N ASP A 269 -25.20 -28.08 -16.97
CA ASP A 269 -26.65 -27.81 -16.91
C ASP A 269 -27.13 -27.52 -18.34
N GLU A 270 -27.36 -28.60 -19.10
CA GLU A 270 -28.16 -28.61 -20.33
C GLU A 270 -29.67 -28.40 -20.02
N SER A 271 -30.02 -27.73 -18.92
CA SER A 271 -31.37 -27.26 -18.68
C SER A 271 -31.45 -25.73 -18.86
N ASN A 272 -31.75 -25.35 -20.11
CA ASN A 272 -32.35 -24.09 -20.51
C ASN A 272 -31.63 -22.80 -20.10
N ASP A 273 -30.76 -22.29 -20.99
CA ASP A 273 -31.07 -20.98 -21.56
C ASP A 273 -30.44 -20.81 -22.96
N GLU A 274 -31.27 -20.88 -24.00
CA GLU A 274 -30.93 -20.41 -25.36
C GLU A 274 -30.84 -18.86 -25.44
N ASN A 275 -30.37 -18.19 -24.37
CA ASN A 275 -30.21 -16.73 -24.30
C ASN A 275 -28.79 -16.30 -23.89
N LYS A 276 -28.06 -15.81 -24.89
CA LYS A 276 -27.32 -14.53 -24.92
C LYS A 276 -26.19 -14.28 -23.90
N ASN A 277 -24.96 -14.22 -24.43
CA ASN A 277 -23.80 -13.47 -23.86
C ASN A 277 -23.56 -13.65 -22.36
N LYS A 278 -23.16 -14.86 -21.94
CA LYS A 278 -22.53 -15.05 -20.61
C LYS A 278 -21.21 -14.26 -20.59
N GLU A 279 -21.02 -13.39 -19.59
CA GLU A 279 -19.78 -12.62 -19.38
C GLU A 279 -18.58 -13.59 -19.32
N LYS A 280 -17.58 -13.41 -20.18
CA LYS A 280 -16.36 -14.22 -20.18
C LYS A 280 -15.40 -13.69 -19.11
N VAL A 281 -15.25 -14.46 -18.03
CA VAL A 281 -14.43 -14.09 -16.87
C VAL A 281 -13.17 -14.95 -16.83
N ALA A 282 -12.00 -14.31 -16.74
CA ALA A 282 -10.72 -14.99 -16.59
C ALA A 282 -9.99 -14.61 -15.30
N LEU A 283 -9.16 -15.53 -14.79
CA LEU A 283 -8.28 -15.30 -13.66
C LEU A 283 -6.86 -14.96 -14.12
N PHE A 284 -6.37 -13.80 -13.68
CA PHE A 284 -4.96 -13.46 -13.64
C PHE A 284 -4.34 -13.99 -12.34
N THR A 285 -3.62 -15.12 -12.44
CA THR A 285 -3.01 -15.81 -11.29
C THR A 285 -1.84 -15.00 -10.73
N GLY A 286 -1.09 -14.34 -11.61
CA GLY A 286 0.17 -13.68 -11.27
C GLY A 286 1.25 -14.67 -10.81
N CYS A 287 2.42 -14.14 -10.48
CA CYS A 287 3.59 -14.98 -10.23
C CYS A 287 3.49 -15.82 -8.95
N MET A 288 2.83 -15.31 -7.92
CA MET A 288 2.79 -15.98 -6.62
C MET A 288 1.86 -17.18 -6.66
N VAL A 289 0.60 -17.01 -7.08
CA VAL A 289 -0.36 -18.13 -7.17
C VAL A 289 0.12 -19.17 -8.17
N ASP A 290 0.77 -18.75 -9.27
CA ASP A 290 1.27 -19.70 -10.25
C ASP A 290 2.43 -20.56 -9.71
N TYR A 291 3.42 -19.93 -9.04
CA TYR A 291 4.72 -20.58 -8.77
C TYR A 291 5.09 -20.80 -7.30
N ARG A 292 4.48 -20.10 -6.32
CA ARG A 292 4.96 -20.13 -4.91
C ARG A 292 3.88 -20.32 -3.85
N ALA A 293 2.70 -19.73 -4.05
CA ALA A 293 1.55 -19.74 -3.14
C ALA A 293 0.37 -20.44 -3.83
N GLN A 294 0.63 -21.61 -4.40
CA GLN A 294 -0.32 -22.36 -5.23
C GLN A 294 -1.53 -22.84 -4.45
N GLU A 295 -1.37 -23.06 -3.14
CA GLU A 295 -2.44 -23.40 -2.21
C GLU A 295 -3.57 -22.36 -2.20
N VAL A 296 -3.26 -21.08 -2.47
CA VAL A 296 -4.28 -20.03 -2.62
C VAL A 296 -5.08 -20.23 -3.91
N GLY A 297 -4.41 -20.66 -4.99
CA GLY A 297 -5.06 -20.97 -6.26
C GLY A 297 -5.99 -22.18 -6.14
N TYR A 298 -5.52 -23.27 -5.53
CA TYR A 298 -6.36 -24.46 -5.29
C TYR A 298 -7.54 -24.14 -4.37
N ALA A 299 -7.32 -23.37 -3.30
CA ALA A 299 -8.39 -22.89 -2.44
C ALA A 299 -9.44 -22.08 -3.22
N LEU A 300 -9.02 -21.25 -4.17
CA LEU A 300 -9.97 -20.51 -5.01
C LEU A 300 -10.81 -21.48 -5.84
N ILE A 301 -10.19 -22.47 -6.47
CA ILE A 301 -10.91 -23.47 -7.28
C ILE A 301 -11.99 -24.15 -6.44
N ASP A 302 -11.68 -24.56 -5.20
CA ASP A 302 -12.66 -25.21 -4.32
C ASP A 302 -13.80 -24.27 -3.89
N VAL A 303 -13.49 -23.00 -3.60
CA VAL A 303 -14.51 -21.99 -3.28
C VAL A 303 -15.40 -21.70 -4.48
N LEU A 304 -14.85 -21.57 -5.69
CA LEU A 304 -15.62 -21.36 -6.92
C LEU A 304 -16.51 -22.57 -7.23
N LYS A 305 -15.97 -23.79 -7.05
CA LYS A 305 -16.74 -25.03 -7.13
C LYS A 305 -17.93 -25.00 -6.18
N ALA A 306 -17.74 -24.77 -4.90
CA ALA A 306 -18.85 -24.77 -3.92
C ALA A 306 -19.98 -23.79 -4.26
N ASN A 307 -19.66 -22.71 -4.98
CA ASN A 307 -20.58 -21.63 -5.34
C ASN A 307 -21.15 -21.69 -6.77
N ASN A 308 -20.88 -22.75 -7.53
CA ASN A 308 -21.28 -22.85 -8.95
C ASN A 308 -20.76 -21.70 -9.82
N ILE A 309 -19.56 -21.19 -9.52
CA ILE A 309 -18.95 -20.07 -10.25
C ILE A 309 -17.90 -20.61 -11.21
N GLU A 310 -18.01 -20.21 -12.48
CA GLU A 310 -17.07 -20.59 -13.53
C GLU A 310 -16.14 -19.43 -13.87
N ILE A 311 -14.83 -19.68 -13.89
CA ILE A 311 -13.79 -18.75 -14.33
C ILE A 311 -12.78 -19.50 -15.20
N ASP A 312 -12.32 -18.89 -16.29
CA ASP A 312 -11.24 -19.41 -17.13
C ASP A 312 -9.87 -19.04 -16.56
N ILE A 313 -8.88 -19.91 -16.73
CA ILE A 313 -7.48 -19.61 -16.37
C ILE A 313 -6.66 -19.71 -17.64
N PRO A 314 -6.53 -18.63 -18.44
CA PRO A 314 -5.82 -18.73 -19.71
C PRO A 314 -4.32 -18.97 -19.49
N GLU A 315 -3.77 -19.89 -20.28
CA GLU A 315 -2.33 -20.08 -20.41
C GLU A 315 -1.66 -18.87 -21.08
N GLY A 316 -0.33 -18.77 -21.01
CA GLY A 316 0.43 -17.72 -21.69
C GLY A 316 0.42 -16.36 -21.00
N GLN A 317 -0.42 -16.13 -19.98
CA GLN A 317 -0.32 -14.94 -19.13
C GLN A 317 1.08 -14.84 -18.53
N VAL A 318 1.63 -13.63 -18.39
CA VAL A 318 2.98 -13.34 -17.84
C VAL A 318 2.89 -12.40 -16.63
N CYS A 319 4.02 -12.14 -15.96
CA CYS A 319 4.13 -11.23 -14.82
C CYS A 319 3.42 -9.90 -15.11
N CYS A 320 2.72 -9.34 -14.13
CA CYS A 320 2.05 -8.04 -14.26
C CYS A 320 3.05 -6.87 -14.43
N GLY A 321 4.33 -7.08 -14.13
CA GLY A 321 5.38 -6.05 -14.19
C GLY A 321 5.59 -5.29 -12.87
N SER A 322 4.78 -5.52 -11.84
CA SER A 322 4.87 -4.79 -10.57
C SER A 322 6.30 -4.78 -9.98
N PRO A 323 6.99 -5.93 -9.77
CA PRO A 323 8.33 -5.90 -9.18
C PRO A 323 9.32 -5.05 -9.98
N LEU A 324 9.25 -5.11 -11.31
CA LEU A 324 10.13 -4.35 -12.20
C LEU A 324 9.88 -2.84 -12.11
N LEU A 325 8.61 -2.41 -12.14
CA LEU A 325 8.21 -1.02 -11.95
C LEU A 325 8.71 -0.48 -10.60
N ARG A 326 8.52 -1.24 -9.51
CA ARG A 326 8.91 -0.78 -8.18
C ARG A 326 10.41 -0.72 -7.98
N THR A 327 11.20 -1.55 -8.68
CA THR A 327 12.67 -1.53 -8.59
C THR A 327 13.36 -0.77 -9.71
N GLY A 328 12.61 -0.15 -10.64
CA GLY A 328 13.16 0.68 -11.71
C GLY A 328 13.55 -0.04 -13.00
N GLN A 329 13.36 -1.36 -13.09
CA GLN A 329 13.73 -2.19 -14.25
C GLN A 329 12.67 -2.11 -15.37
N VAL A 330 12.40 -0.90 -15.84
CA VAL A 330 11.22 -0.58 -16.66
C VAL A 330 11.31 -1.03 -18.12
N ASP A 331 12.48 -1.42 -18.60
CA ASP A 331 12.78 -1.79 -19.99
C ASP A 331 11.95 -2.99 -20.48
N ALA A 332 11.69 -3.96 -19.62
CA ALA A 332 10.93 -5.17 -19.96
C ALA A 332 9.41 -5.02 -19.79
N VAL A 333 8.91 -3.89 -19.26
CA VAL A 333 7.49 -3.77 -18.87
C VAL A 333 6.54 -3.77 -20.07
N GLN A 334 6.88 -3.09 -21.17
CA GLN A 334 6.00 -3.00 -22.35
C GLN A 334 5.68 -4.39 -22.92
N GLU A 335 6.69 -5.26 -23.06
CA GLU A 335 6.50 -6.62 -23.58
C GLU A 335 5.56 -7.45 -22.70
N LEU A 336 5.63 -7.30 -21.38
CA LEU A 336 4.71 -7.98 -20.44
C LEU A 336 3.27 -7.50 -20.59
N VAL A 337 3.11 -6.19 -20.78
CA VAL A 337 1.79 -5.58 -20.98
C VAL A 337 1.17 -6.09 -22.28
N ASP A 338 1.95 -6.10 -23.37
CA ASP A 338 1.47 -6.55 -24.69
C ASP A 338 1.06 -8.04 -24.66
N LYS A 339 1.87 -8.91 -24.05
CA LYS A 339 1.54 -10.33 -23.89
C LYS A 339 0.26 -10.54 -23.09
N ASN A 340 0.14 -9.89 -21.94
CA ASN A 340 -1.08 -10.02 -21.11
C ASN A 340 -2.30 -9.45 -21.84
N LYS A 341 -2.17 -8.31 -22.52
CA LYS A 341 -3.25 -7.73 -23.32
C LYS A 341 -3.75 -8.71 -24.38
N GLU A 342 -2.85 -9.39 -25.07
CA GLU A 342 -3.20 -10.39 -26.08
C GLU A 342 -3.90 -11.61 -25.47
N VAL A 343 -3.39 -12.13 -24.35
CA VAL A 343 -3.98 -13.29 -23.65
C VAL A 343 -5.40 -13.00 -23.16
N PHE A 344 -5.65 -11.78 -22.67
CA PHE A 344 -6.93 -11.41 -22.07
C PHE A 344 -7.88 -10.66 -23.03
N LYS A 345 -7.55 -10.54 -24.33
CA LYS A 345 -8.29 -9.69 -25.29
C LYS A 345 -9.75 -10.12 -25.51
N ASP A 346 -10.04 -11.41 -25.39
CA ASP A 346 -11.35 -12.01 -25.67
C ASP A 346 -12.19 -12.23 -24.40
N TYR A 347 -11.74 -11.70 -23.25
CA TYR A 347 -12.45 -11.78 -21.97
C TYR A 347 -13.06 -10.42 -21.62
N ASP A 348 -14.30 -10.45 -21.12
CA ASP A 348 -15.02 -9.26 -20.67
C ASP A 348 -14.51 -8.75 -19.32
N LYS A 349 -13.91 -9.64 -18.52
CA LYS A 349 -13.45 -9.34 -17.16
C LYS A 349 -12.25 -10.19 -16.75
N VAL A 350 -11.29 -9.57 -16.07
CA VAL A 350 -10.07 -10.20 -15.55
C VAL A 350 -10.05 -10.08 -14.03
N ILE A 351 -10.21 -11.20 -13.33
CA ILE A 351 -10.16 -11.29 -11.88
C ILE A 351 -8.72 -11.49 -11.42
N THR A 352 -8.35 -10.93 -10.27
CA THR A 352 -7.08 -11.27 -9.62
C THR A 352 -7.22 -11.38 -8.11
N ILE A 353 -6.40 -12.27 -7.52
CA ILE A 353 -6.35 -12.54 -6.07
C ILE A 353 -5.11 -11.87 -5.46
N CYS A 354 -4.41 -11.01 -6.20
CA CYS A 354 -3.20 -10.37 -5.72
C CYS A 354 -3.35 -8.86 -5.79
N ALA A 355 -3.38 -8.22 -4.62
CA ALA A 355 -3.46 -6.77 -4.49
C ALA A 355 -2.45 -6.03 -5.36
N GLY A 356 -1.21 -6.55 -5.47
CA GLY A 356 -0.16 -5.96 -6.31
C GLY A 356 -0.40 -6.12 -7.80
N CYS A 357 -0.92 -7.27 -8.24
CA CYS A 357 -1.30 -7.45 -9.64
C CYS A 357 -2.49 -6.54 -9.98
N GLY A 358 -3.54 -6.52 -9.15
CA GLY A 358 -4.71 -5.67 -9.35
C GLY A 358 -4.35 -4.19 -9.48
N ALA A 359 -3.56 -3.65 -8.55
CA ALA A 359 -3.13 -2.25 -8.63
C ALA A 359 -2.29 -1.95 -9.89
N THR A 360 -1.39 -2.85 -10.29
CA THR A 360 -0.56 -2.63 -11.49
C THR A 360 -1.34 -2.77 -12.79
N LEU A 361 -2.25 -3.75 -12.89
CA LEU A 361 -3.14 -3.90 -14.05
C LEU A 361 -4.12 -2.72 -14.16
N LYS A 362 -4.68 -2.23 -13.04
CA LYS A 362 -5.63 -1.09 -13.04
C LYS A 362 -4.94 0.26 -13.28
N ASN A 363 -3.77 0.51 -12.70
CA ASN A 363 -3.19 1.86 -12.62
C ASN A 363 -1.91 2.08 -13.44
N ASP A 364 -1.16 1.03 -13.76
CA ASP A 364 0.12 1.15 -14.47
C ASP A 364 0.02 0.69 -15.92
N HIS A 365 -0.64 -0.44 -16.20
CA HIS A 365 -0.88 -0.96 -17.56
C HIS A 365 -1.52 0.05 -18.53
N PRO A 366 -2.45 0.94 -18.12
CA PRO A 366 -2.99 1.97 -19.01
C PRO A 366 -1.93 2.91 -19.59
N LYS A 367 -0.82 3.14 -18.87
CA LYS A 367 0.30 3.97 -19.36
C LYS A 367 1.06 3.30 -20.51
N TYR A 368 0.91 1.99 -20.66
CA TYR A 368 1.54 1.14 -21.68
C TYR A 368 0.54 0.62 -22.73
N GLY A 369 -0.70 1.13 -22.73
CA GLY A 369 -1.70 0.85 -23.77
C GLY A 369 -2.62 -0.36 -23.54
N SER A 370 -2.71 -0.85 -22.29
CA SER A 370 -3.64 -1.91 -21.90
C SER A 370 -4.70 -1.40 -20.92
N ASN A 371 -5.97 -1.63 -21.23
CA ASN A 371 -7.13 -1.20 -20.43
C ASN A 371 -8.03 -2.40 -20.10
N LEU A 372 -7.44 -3.48 -19.58
CA LEU A 372 -8.19 -4.66 -19.16
C LEU A 372 -9.21 -4.28 -18.08
N ASN A 373 -10.42 -4.83 -18.17
CA ASN A 373 -11.44 -4.68 -17.14
C ASN A 373 -11.09 -5.57 -15.95
N VAL A 374 -10.27 -5.04 -15.04
CA VAL A 374 -9.74 -5.81 -13.91
C VAL A 374 -10.63 -5.62 -12.69
N GLU A 375 -10.88 -6.70 -11.95
CA GLU A 375 -11.62 -6.72 -10.68
C GLU A 375 -10.85 -7.55 -9.64
N ASP A 376 -10.84 -7.12 -8.38
CA ASP A 376 -10.26 -7.94 -7.31
C ASP A 376 -11.23 -9.07 -6.95
N ILE A 377 -10.71 -10.24 -6.59
CA ILE A 377 -11.55 -11.39 -6.22
C ILE A 377 -12.51 -11.09 -5.06
N SER A 378 -12.14 -10.21 -4.12
CA SER A 378 -13.04 -9.81 -3.03
C SER A 378 -14.24 -8.99 -3.51
N GLU A 379 -14.04 -8.11 -4.50
CA GLU A 379 -15.16 -7.40 -5.15
C GLU A 379 -16.05 -8.37 -5.92
N PHE A 380 -15.44 -9.33 -6.63
CA PHE A 380 -16.17 -10.27 -7.46
C PHE A 380 -17.01 -11.28 -6.65
N LEU A 381 -16.53 -11.71 -5.48
CA LEU A 381 -17.17 -12.76 -4.68
C LEU A 381 -18.22 -12.23 -3.69
N VAL A 382 -18.13 -10.99 -3.21
CA VAL A 382 -18.95 -10.52 -2.08
C VAL A 382 -20.45 -10.76 -2.25
N ASP A 383 -20.97 -10.64 -3.48
CA ASP A 383 -22.39 -10.85 -3.78
C ASP A 383 -22.71 -12.22 -4.41
N LYS A 384 -21.75 -13.16 -4.43
CA LYS A 384 -21.86 -14.46 -5.14
C LYS A 384 -21.65 -15.67 -4.25
N LEU A 385 -21.36 -15.46 -2.97
CA LEU A 385 -21.16 -16.55 -2.01
C LEU A 385 -22.50 -17.09 -1.51
N ASP A 386 -22.71 -18.39 -1.66
CA ASP A 386 -23.79 -19.15 -1.05
C ASP A 386 -23.41 -19.51 0.39
N THR A 387 -23.79 -18.63 1.33
CA THR A 387 -23.50 -18.78 2.76
C THR A 387 -24.24 -19.96 3.39
N SER A 388 -25.28 -20.51 2.75
CA SER A 388 -26.02 -21.67 3.26
C SER A 388 -25.20 -22.96 3.25
N LYS A 389 -24.16 -23.00 2.41
CA LYS A 389 -23.20 -24.11 2.31
C LYS A 389 -22.01 -23.96 3.25
N MET A 390 -21.87 -22.82 3.95
CA MET A 390 -20.75 -22.59 4.86
C MET A 390 -21.00 -23.24 6.22
N LYS A 391 -19.98 -23.91 6.77
CA LYS A 391 -19.98 -24.38 8.15
C LYS A 391 -19.45 -23.32 9.12
N PRO A 392 -19.89 -23.33 10.40
CA PRO A 392 -19.33 -22.43 11.40
C PRO A 392 -17.84 -22.67 11.68
N LEU A 393 -17.04 -21.62 11.69
CA LEU A 393 -15.60 -21.73 11.99
C LEU A 393 -15.26 -21.55 13.49
N ASN A 394 -16.11 -20.88 14.27
CA ASN A 394 -15.92 -20.62 15.70
C ASN A 394 -14.51 -20.09 16.04
N THR A 395 -14.06 -19.08 15.29
CA THR A 395 -12.70 -18.53 15.38
C THR A 395 -12.70 -17.01 15.35
N LYS A 396 -11.71 -16.40 15.99
CA LYS A 396 -11.52 -14.96 15.97
C LYS A 396 -10.58 -14.56 14.83
N VAL A 397 -11.02 -13.64 13.98
CA VAL A 397 -10.30 -13.22 12.77
C VAL A 397 -10.05 -11.72 12.81
N THR A 398 -8.85 -11.32 12.42
CA THR A 398 -8.54 -9.91 12.11
C THR A 398 -8.10 -9.76 10.65
N TRP A 399 -8.12 -8.53 10.14
CA TRP A 399 -7.83 -8.22 8.75
C TRP A 399 -6.65 -7.25 8.59
N HIS A 400 -5.75 -7.59 7.66
CA HIS A 400 -4.73 -6.69 7.16
C HIS A 400 -5.05 -6.23 5.75
N ASP A 401 -5.32 -4.93 5.60
CA ASP A 401 -5.47 -4.25 4.32
C ASP A 401 -4.13 -4.15 3.56
N PRO A 402 -3.92 -4.87 2.45
CA PRO A 402 -2.76 -4.65 1.61
C PRO A 402 -2.75 -3.23 1.08
N CYS A 403 -1.57 -2.59 1.05
CA CYS A 403 -1.44 -1.21 0.57
C CYS A 403 -1.97 -1.05 -0.86
N HIS A 404 -1.66 -1.99 -1.75
CA HIS A 404 -2.12 -1.95 -3.14
C HIS A 404 -3.62 -2.25 -3.30
N LEU A 405 -4.27 -2.90 -2.34
CA LEU A 405 -5.73 -3.09 -2.35
C LEU A 405 -6.43 -1.81 -1.88
N SER A 406 -6.16 -1.42 -0.63
CA SER A 406 -6.86 -0.33 0.05
C SER A 406 -6.49 1.06 -0.49
N ARG A 407 -5.20 1.33 -0.78
CA ARG A 407 -4.78 2.61 -1.39
C ARG A 407 -4.72 2.56 -2.91
N GLY A 408 -4.28 1.44 -3.46
CA GLY A 408 -4.05 1.32 -4.91
C GLY A 408 -5.33 1.07 -5.71
N GLN A 409 -6.31 0.37 -5.13
CA GLN A 409 -7.57 0.04 -5.81
C GLN A 409 -8.80 0.62 -5.11
N ASN A 410 -8.63 1.21 -3.92
CA ASN A 410 -9.71 1.74 -3.08
C ASN A 410 -10.75 0.68 -2.65
N ILE A 411 -10.28 -0.56 -2.45
CA ILE A 411 -11.10 -1.70 -2.00
C ILE A 411 -10.81 -1.91 -0.52
N LYS A 412 -11.85 -1.83 0.32
CA LYS A 412 -11.73 -1.85 1.79
C LYS A 412 -12.85 -2.63 2.44
N ASP A 413 -14.07 -2.44 1.98
CA ASP A 413 -15.26 -2.93 2.69
C ASP A 413 -15.54 -4.38 2.30
N GLN A 414 -15.44 -4.73 1.01
CA GLN A 414 -15.75 -6.06 0.48
C GLN A 414 -15.02 -7.22 1.18
N PRO A 415 -13.71 -7.13 1.51
CA PRO A 415 -13.06 -8.19 2.28
C PRO A 415 -13.64 -8.38 3.68
N ARG A 416 -14.07 -7.31 4.34
CA ARG A 416 -14.68 -7.35 5.68
C ARG A 416 -16.07 -7.97 5.61
N ASP A 417 -16.88 -7.52 4.64
CA ASP A 417 -18.21 -8.07 4.39
C ASP A 417 -18.13 -9.59 4.18
N ILE A 418 -17.17 -10.07 3.38
CA ILE A 418 -16.94 -11.50 3.16
C ILE A 418 -16.57 -12.23 4.47
N ILE A 419 -15.70 -11.65 5.31
CA ILE A 419 -15.29 -12.27 6.57
C ILE A 419 -16.50 -12.39 7.52
N GLU A 420 -17.31 -11.34 7.63
CA GLU A 420 -18.48 -11.29 8.51
C GLU A 420 -19.63 -12.20 8.03
N MET A 421 -19.68 -12.57 6.74
CA MET A 421 -20.63 -13.55 6.21
C MET A 421 -20.37 -14.98 6.70
N ILE A 422 -19.16 -15.30 7.16
CA ILE A 422 -18.79 -16.66 7.54
C ILE A 422 -19.39 -16.98 8.92
N PRO A 423 -20.25 -18.01 9.04
CA PRO A 423 -20.86 -18.35 10.32
C PRO A 423 -19.82 -18.63 11.41
N GLY A 424 -20.07 -18.14 12.62
CA GLY A 424 -19.21 -18.38 13.78
C GLY A 424 -17.85 -17.66 13.75
N VAL A 425 -17.58 -16.77 12.80
CA VAL A 425 -16.41 -15.88 12.87
C VAL A 425 -16.70 -14.70 13.80
N GLU A 426 -15.78 -14.43 14.73
CA GLU A 426 -15.72 -13.17 15.49
C GLU A 426 -14.69 -12.25 14.81
N PHE A 427 -15.14 -11.16 14.20
CA PHE A 427 -14.26 -10.21 13.53
C PHE A 427 -13.78 -9.11 14.48
N GLU A 428 -12.47 -8.90 14.54
CA GLU A 428 -11.84 -7.79 15.27
C GLU A 428 -10.96 -6.97 14.34
N GLU A 429 -11.27 -5.68 14.22
CA GLU A 429 -10.52 -4.77 13.35
C GLU A 429 -9.12 -4.49 13.90
N LEU A 430 -8.15 -4.46 12.99
CA LEU A 430 -6.77 -4.14 13.33
C LEU A 430 -6.60 -2.63 13.50
N GLU A 431 -5.87 -2.15 14.52
CA GLU A 431 -5.75 -0.70 14.84
C GLU A 431 -5.36 0.18 13.63
N LEU A 432 -4.33 -0.25 12.87
CA LEU A 432 -3.88 0.41 11.65
C LEU A 432 -3.88 -0.61 10.51
N PRO A 433 -5.05 -0.98 9.97
CA PRO A 433 -5.19 -2.18 9.14
C PRO A 433 -4.35 -2.05 7.87
N CYS A 434 -4.32 -0.84 7.29
CA CYS A 434 -3.55 -0.51 6.08
C CYS A 434 -2.10 -0.02 6.34
N GLN A 435 -1.54 -0.13 7.54
CA GLN A 435 -0.10 0.07 7.72
C GLN A 435 0.69 -0.98 6.92
N CYS A 436 1.76 -0.57 6.24
CA CYS A 436 2.53 -1.46 5.37
C CYS A 436 3.09 -2.66 6.15
N CYS A 437 2.92 -3.87 5.62
CA CYS A 437 3.49 -5.08 6.21
C CYS A 437 5.01 -5.20 6.04
N GLY A 438 5.64 -4.42 5.15
CA GLY A 438 7.09 -4.43 4.90
C GLY A 438 7.54 -5.20 3.64
N ALA A 439 6.69 -6.02 3.02
CA ALA A 439 7.13 -6.92 1.94
C ALA A 439 7.33 -6.23 0.56
N GLY A 440 6.57 -5.16 0.29
CA GLY A 440 6.46 -4.53 -1.03
C GLY A 440 7.71 -3.75 -1.47
N GLY A 441 7.70 -3.28 -2.73
CA GLY A 441 8.75 -2.40 -3.24
C GLY A 441 10.13 -3.05 -3.42
N GLY A 442 10.20 -4.39 -3.42
CA GLY A 442 11.45 -5.15 -3.44
C GLY A 442 12.11 -5.29 -2.06
N ILE A 443 11.52 -4.76 -0.99
CA ILE A 443 12.13 -4.71 0.34
C ILE A 443 12.36 -6.09 0.92
N LYS A 444 11.42 -7.03 0.76
CA LYS A 444 11.60 -8.40 1.27
C LYS A 444 12.88 -9.07 0.75
N SER A 445 13.25 -8.82 -0.51
CA SER A 445 14.45 -9.39 -1.13
C SER A 445 15.70 -8.55 -0.88
N GLY A 446 15.60 -7.22 -0.95
CA GLY A 446 16.77 -6.32 -0.87
C GLY A 446 17.14 -5.85 0.52
N ARG A 447 16.17 -5.76 1.43
CA ARG A 447 16.30 -5.27 2.81
C ARG A 447 15.39 -6.07 3.75
N PRO A 448 15.67 -7.37 3.95
CA PRO A 448 14.83 -8.25 4.77
C PRO A 448 14.74 -7.79 6.24
N ASP A 449 15.75 -7.06 6.73
CA ASP A 449 15.75 -6.38 8.03
C ASP A 449 14.60 -5.37 8.15
N ILE A 450 14.44 -4.48 7.16
CA ILE A 450 13.33 -3.53 7.10
C ILE A 450 12.00 -4.27 6.98
N ALA A 451 11.93 -5.29 6.11
CA ALA A 451 10.71 -6.07 5.92
C ALA A 451 10.23 -6.70 7.23
N LEU A 452 11.16 -7.28 8.02
CA LEU A 452 10.85 -7.97 9.26
C LEU A 452 10.43 -7.00 10.36
N GLU A 453 11.14 -5.87 10.52
CA GLU A 453 10.81 -4.91 11.58
C GLU A 453 9.42 -4.29 11.39
N LEU A 454 9.05 -3.98 10.15
CA LEU A 454 7.69 -3.52 9.82
C LEU A 454 6.63 -4.62 10.05
N ALA A 455 6.99 -5.89 9.86
CA ALA A 455 6.11 -7.00 10.15
C ALA A 455 5.90 -7.21 11.65
N LYS A 456 6.92 -6.99 12.49
CA LYS A 456 6.78 -7.05 13.96
C LYS A 456 5.80 -5.99 14.46
N ASP A 457 5.89 -4.76 13.96
CA ASP A 457 4.91 -3.70 14.26
C ASP A 457 3.47 -4.16 13.96
N LYS A 458 3.26 -4.86 12.84
CA LYS A 458 1.95 -5.44 12.49
C LYS A 458 1.57 -6.61 13.40
N ALA A 459 2.51 -7.48 13.73
CA ALA A 459 2.29 -8.63 14.61
C ALA A 459 1.87 -8.18 16.03
N GLU A 460 2.44 -7.09 16.53
CA GLU A 460 2.03 -6.48 17.80
C GLU A 460 0.59 -5.97 17.76
N MET A 461 0.18 -5.34 16.65
CA MET A 461 -1.23 -4.96 16.47
C MET A 461 -2.13 -6.19 16.44
N VAL A 462 -1.71 -7.27 15.78
CA VAL A 462 -2.47 -8.53 15.73
C VAL A 462 -2.59 -9.14 17.13
N ARG A 463 -1.52 -9.11 17.93
CA ARG A 463 -1.54 -9.60 19.32
C ARG A 463 -2.63 -8.93 20.16
N VAL A 464 -2.83 -7.63 19.98
CA VAL A 464 -3.87 -6.85 20.70
C VAL A 464 -5.28 -7.32 20.35
N THR A 465 -5.52 -7.76 19.11
CA THR A 465 -6.85 -8.25 18.69
C THR A 465 -7.24 -9.58 19.35
N GLY A 466 -6.26 -10.38 19.78
CA GLY A 466 -6.50 -11.74 20.27
C GLY A 466 -7.03 -12.70 19.20
N ALA A 467 -6.88 -12.37 17.91
CA ALA A 467 -7.34 -13.22 16.81
C ALA A 467 -6.51 -14.50 16.66
N ASP A 468 -7.17 -15.59 16.28
CA ASP A 468 -6.52 -16.86 15.90
C ASP A 468 -5.88 -16.76 14.51
N TYR A 469 -6.51 -15.97 13.63
CA TYR A 469 -6.07 -15.74 12.26
C TYR A 469 -5.96 -14.26 11.93
N VAL A 470 -4.84 -13.87 11.34
CA VAL A 470 -4.74 -12.62 10.59
C VAL A 470 -4.93 -12.91 9.11
N THR A 471 -5.92 -12.27 8.50
CA THR A 471 -6.32 -12.53 7.12
C THR A 471 -5.92 -11.37 6.22
N THR A 472 -5.61 -11.69 4.97
CA THR A 472 -5.26 -10.70 3.94
C THR A 472 -5.52 -11.28 2.55
N ILE A 473 -5.67 -10.48 1.50
CA ILE A 473 -5.80 -11.03 0.13
C ILE A 473 -4.44 -11.20 -0.56
N CYS A 474 -3.39 -10.52 -0.10
CA CYS A 474 -2.12 -10.46 -0.82
C CYS A 474 -1.14 -11.55 -0.36
N PRO A 475 -0.69 -12.47 -1.25
CA PRO A 475 0.28 -13.51 -0.88
C PRO A 475 1.61 -12.98 -0.31
N PHE A 476 2.08 -11.83 -0.81
CA PHE A 476 3.29 -11.19 -0.26
C PHE A 476 3.08 -10.69 1.17
N CYS A 477 1.89 -10.16 1.47
CA CYS A 477 1.58 -9.72 2.82
C CYS A 477 1.43 -10.93 3.75
N GLN A 478 0.80 -12.00 3.28
CA GLN A 478 0.63 -13.24 4.04
C GLN A 478 1.96 -13.78 4.55
N ILE A 479 2.94 -13.96 3.66
CA ILE A 479 4.27 -14.48 4.00
C ILE A 479 4.95 -13.57 5.04
N ASN A 480 5.00 -12.26 4.79
CA ASN A 480 5.77 -11.36 5.65
C ASN A 480 5.10 -11.10 6.99
N LEU A 481 3.76 -11.12 7.07
CA LEU A 481 3.04 -11.07 8.33
C LEU A 481 3.33 -12.30 9.18
N GLN A 482 3.35 -13.50 8.57
CA GLN A 482 3.72 -14.71 9.30
C GLN A 482 5.14 -14.64 9.86
N ASP A 483 6.10 -14.10 9.10
CA ASP A 483 7.46 -13.88 9.61
C ASP A 483 7.48 -12.93 10.81
N GLY A 484 6.65 -11.87 10.80
CA GLY A 484 6.50 -10.97 11.93
C GLY A 484 5.92 -11.63 13.18
N LEU A 485 4.87 -12.45 13.01
CA LEU A 485 4.25 -13.22 14.11
C LEU A 485 5.27 -14.17 14.75
N ASN A 486 5.98 -14.94 13.93
CA ASN A 486 7.01 -15.86 14.40
C ASN A 486 8.14 -15.11 15.14
N ALA A 487 8.53 -13.93 14.63
CA ALA A 487 9.62 -13.14 15.23
C ALA A 487 9.30 -12.56 16.62
N ILE A 488 8.02 -12.37 16.95
CA ILE A 488 7.59 -11.94 18.29
C ILE A 488 7.13 -13.13 19.17
N GLY A 489 7.24 -14.37 18.68
CA GLY A 489 6.85 -15.58 19.40
C GLY A 489 5.33 -15.83 19.44
N LEU A 490 4.56 -15.28 18.49
CA LEU A 490 3.12 -15.47 18.38
C LEU A 490 2.77 -16.61 17.41
N ASP A 491 3.41 -17.77 17.60
CA ASP A 491 3.37 -18.91 16.67
C ASP A 491 1.98 -19.58 16.57
N ASN A 492 1.14 -19.37 17.58
CA ASN A 492 -0.24 -19.88 17.64
C ASN A 492 -1.18 -19.14 16.67
N VAL A 493 -0.83 -17.92 16.24
CA VAL A 493 -1.61 -17.16 15.26
C VAL A 493 -1.12 -17.48 13.86
N LYS A 494 -2.04 -17.77 12.94
CA LYS A 494 -1.70 -18.09 11.53
C LYS A 494 -2.17 -17.00 10.58
N THR A 495 -1.37 -16.76 9.55
CA THR A 495 -1.74 -15.85 8.47
C THR A 495 -2.41 -16.61 7.33
N LEU A 496 -3.64 -16.21 6.98
CA LEU A 496 -4.41 -16.83 5.91
C LEU A 496 -4.70 -15.84 4.78
N ASN A 497 -4.71 -16.34 3.55
CA ASN A 497 -5.39 -15.64 2.48
C ASN A 497 -6.91 -15.63 2.75
N LEU A 498 -7.64 -14.58 2.38
CA LEU A 498 -9.11 -14.55 2.47
C LEU A 498 -9.75 -15.78 1.81
N ILE A 499 -9.21 -16.22 0.67
CA ILE A 499 -9.70 -17.40 -0.04
C ILE A 499 -9.45 -18.69 0.75
N GLN A 500 -8.36 -18.80 1.50
CA GLN A 500 -8.11 -19.96 2.37
C GLN A 500 -9.07 -19.98 3.56
N LEU A 501 -9.41 -18.81 4.13
CA LEU A 501 -10.44 -18.71 5.16
C LEU A 501 -11.81 -19.16 4.62
N LEU A 502 -12.18 -18.70 3.43
CA LEU A 502 -13.42 -19.15 2.76
C LEU A 502 -13.40 -20.67 2.51
N LYS A 503 -12.28 -21.21 2.03
CA LYS A 503 -12.13 -22.66 1.83
C LYS A 503 -12.40 -23.43 3.12
N MET A 504 -11.88 -22.99 4.26
CA MET A 504 -12.17 -23.64 5.56
C MET A 504 -13.67 -23.70 5.87
N ALA A 505 -14.43 -22.68 5.47
CA ALA A 505 -15.87 -22.63 5.68
C ALA A 505 -16.66 -23.52 4.69
N TYR A 506 -16.13 -23.78 3.49
CA TYR A 506 -16.75 -24.65 2.48
C TYR A 506 -16.28 -26.11 2.52
N ASP A 507 -15.13 -26.39 3.15
CA ASP A 507 -14.65 -27.76 3.34
C ASP A 507 -15.66 -28.56 4.19
N GLU A 508 -15.88 -29.83 3.86
CA GLU A 508 -16.76 -30.74 4.61
C GLU A 508 -16.29 -30.99 6.05
#